data_AF-A0A7S0MA88-F1
#
_entry.id   AF-A0A7S0MA88-F1
#
_cell.length_a   1.000
_cell.length_b   1.000
_cell.length_c   1.000
_cell.angle_alpha   90.00
_cell.angle_beta   90.00
_cell.angle_gamma   90.00
#
_symmetry.space_group_name_H-M   'P 1'
#
loop_
_entity.id
_entity.type
_entity.pdbx_description
1 polymer ?
#
loop_
_entity_poly.entity_id
_entity_poly.type
_entity_poly.pdbx_seq_one_letter_code
_entity_poly.pdbx_strand_id
1 'polypeptide(L)'
;MAALKQQLQLEKQRQLSALDQKCRERKLRKIDQILGQMHEEQLKLISSPESSKEAELVGLKLDVLLKQEMGEAQLNTAIVEQSSMELRVLQDNLAAKGGAVVASANANFEEKLQGKNDDERSRLLAQHEIDLARIRAEGSISVAKAEEELFRLIQERKEKKRNRLEQQYMREAELLAAASDKESAVKAMEHVVVETSIEIEHEKKAAKLLFNIVCESQSEVKLLRQEMSEKSAQIIKNEEGRLEYELSKLDSASSERQILMQNHEEKLRLLKAQMALDEARQVSNLEQQVLGRKNKRQKMLEIEKAKGVKALVADTKAALTVEEQKAALENQIQAEEQVELKAIRDKMLVEKEQILAEERRKLEEQLKTQLGDDTDEANREQLLALHERNLDKLCHYMDQERERQERELKEALEMKKKKKADRLEKVAAREERERKLNEELQVQQVQELVKIEKDLEEQKQKEMAQVQAEIEVERQKQVEVLKIQFEEQRKQIEENEMAEALRLQ
;
A
#
# COMPACT_ATOMS: atom_id res chain seq x y z
N MET A 1 -42.54 0.44 15.12
CA MET A 1 -41.43 1.20 14.52
C MET A 1 -40.06 0.57 14.81
N ALA A 2 -39.63 0.40 16.06
CA ALA A 2 -38.33 -0.20 16.38
C ALA A 2 -38.17 -1.67 15.91
N ALA A 3 -39.17 -2.53 16.15
CA ALA A 3 -39.16 -3.93 15.71
C ALA A 3 -39.07 -4.07 14.19
N LEU A 4 -39.83 -3.25 13.44
CA LEU A 4 -39.83 -3.24 11.97
C LEU A 4 -38.45 -2.83 11.42
N LYS A 5 -37.81 -1.84 12.05
CA LYS A 5 -36.47 -1.34 11.68
C LYS A 5 -35.39 -2.40 11.91
N GLN A 6 -35.49 -3.15 13.01
CA GLN A 6 -34.59 -4.24 13.37
C GLN A 6 -34.78 -5.44 12.43
N GLN A 7 -36.02 -5.74 12.05
CA GLN A 7 -36.35 -6.80 11.08
C GLN A 7 -35.80 -6.48 9.69
N LEU A 8 -35.93 -5.22 9.24
CA LEU A 8 -35.37 -4.75 7.97
C LEU A 8 -33.83 -4.78 7.96
N GLN A 9 -33.20 -4.49 9.10
CA GLN A 9 -31.74 -4.60 9.28
C GLN A 9 -31.25 -6.05 9.19
N LEU A 10 -31.95 -6.97 9.86
CA LEU A 10 -31.69 -8.42 9.82
C LEU A 10 -31.87 -8.98 8.40
N GLU A 11 -32.90 -8.54 7.70
CA GLU A 11 -33.19 -8.96 6.33
C GLU A 11 -32.14 -8.41 5.34
N LYS A 12 -31.71 -7.16 5.51
CA LYS A 12 -30.60 -6.57 4.75
C LYS A 12 -29.28 -7.30 5.02
N GLN A 13 -28.99 -7.66 6.28
CA GLN A 13 -27.82 -8.47 6.64
C GLN A 13 -27.87 -9.87 6.00
N ARG A 14 -29.03 -10.53 6.01
CA ARG A 14 -29.23 -11.82 5.33
C ARG A 14 -29.04 -11.70 3.82
N GLN A 15 -29.57 -10.66 3.20
CA GLN A 15 -29.41 -10.41 1.77
C GLN A 15 -27.94 -10.14 1.39
N LEU A 16 -27.22 -9.36 2.20
CA LEU A 16 -25.78 -9.12 2.02
C LEU A 16 -24.97 -10.41 2.19
N SER A 17 -25.25 -11.19 3.23
CA SER A 17 -24.57 -12.49 3.46
C SER A 17 -24.84 -13.49 2.32
N ALA A 18 -26.07 -13.53 1.78
CA ALA A 18 -26.41 -14.39 0.64
C ALA A 18 -25.75 -13.92 -0.66
N LEU A 19 -25.60 -12.61 -0.86
CA LEU A 19 -24.86 -12.02 -1.99
C LEU A 19 -23.36 -12.35 -1.90
N ASP A 20 -22.77 -12.22 -0.72
CA ASP A 20 -21.37 -12.59 -0.47
C ASP A 20 -21.14 -14.08 -0.72
N GLN A 21 -22.04 -14.93 -0.27
CA GLN A 21 -21.96 -16.37 -0.48
C GLN A 21 -22.07 -16.72 -1.98
N LYS A 22 -23.03 -16.14 -2.71
CA LYS A 22 -23.13 -16.29 -4.18
C LYS A 22 -21.89 -15.78 -4.90
N CYS A 23 -21.30 -14.68 -4.43
CA CYS A 23 -20.09 -14.12 -5.02
C CYS A 23 -18.89 -15.05 -4.79
N ARG A 24 -18.75 -15.62 -3.57
CA ARG A 24 -17.74 -16.66 -3.26
C ARG A 24 -17.94 -17.93 -4.09
N GLU A 25 -19.17 -18.41 -4.23
CA GLU A 25 -19.49 -19.58 -5.06
C GLU A 25 -19.19 -19.34 -6.54
N ARG A 26 -19.47 -18.14 -7.08
CA ARG A 26 -19.11 -17.77 -8.45
C ARG A 26 -17.58 -17.76 -8.64
N LYS A 27 -16.84 -17.24 -7.65
CA LYS A 27 -15.37 -17.26 -7.66
C LYS A 27 -14.83 -18.69 -7.64
N LEU A 28 -15.33 -19.53 -6.74
CA LEU A 28 -14.94 -20.94 -6.65
C LEU A 28 -15.23 -21.69 -7.95
N ARG A 29 -16.41 -21.52 -8.56
CA ARG A 29 -16.72 -22.14 -9.87
C ARG A 29 -15.79 -21.68 -10.98
N LYS A 30 -15.37 -20.42 -10.97
CA LYS A 30 -14.46 -19.87 -11.99
C LYS A 30 -13.05 -20.45 -11.82
N ILE A 31 -12.60 -20.58 -10.57
CA ILE A 31 -11.35 -21.29 -10.22
C ILE A 31 -11.43 -22.76 -10.65
N ASP A 32 -12.52 -23.45 -10.36
CA ASP A 32 -12.72 -24.85 -10.77
C ASP A 32 -12.75 -25.01 -12.30
N GLN A 33 -13.30 -24.03 -13.03
CA GLN A 33 -13.25 -24.01 -14.50
C GLN A 33 -11.82 -23.82 -15.03
N ILE A 34 -11.04 -22.93 -14.42
CA ILE A 34 -9.63 -22.73 -14.79
C ILE A 34 -8.83 -24.01 -14.48
N LEU A 35 -9.01 -24.62 -13.31
CA LEU A 35 -8.40 -25.91 -12.97
C LEU A 35 -8.83 -27.03 -13.93
N GLY A 36 -10.08 -27.04 -14.39
CA GLY A 36 -10.57 -27.96 -15.40
C GLY A 36 -9.90 -27.76 -16.76
N GLN A 37 -9.75 -26.51 -17.20
CA GLN A 37 -9.00 -26.16 -18.42
C GLN A 37 -7.52 -26.52 -18.30
N MET A 38 -6.91 -26.31 -17.11
CA MET A 38 -5.54 -26.76 -16.82
C MET A 38 -5.37 -28.26 -17.04
N HIS A 39 -6.32 -29.03 -16.51
CA HIS A 39 -6.26 -30.48 -16.59
C HIS A 39 -6.47 -30.98 -18.03
N GLU A 40 -7.39 -30.38 -18.79
CA GLU A 40 -7.61 -30.70 -20.20
C GLU A 40 -6.41 -30.34 -21.09
N GLU A 41 -5.76 -29.19 -20.87
CA GLU A 41 -4.55 -28.82 -21.61
C GLU A 41 -3.36 -29.71 -21.26
N GLN A 42 -3.14 -30.01 -19.96
CA GLN A 42 -2.13 -30.97 -19.54
C GLN A 42 -2.35 -32.36 -20.15
N LEU A 43 -3.61 -32.83 -20.21
CA LEU A 43 -3.94 -34.11 -20.83
C LEU A 43 -3.67 -34.12 -22.34
N LYS A 44 -3.94 -33.01 -23.05
CA LYS A 44 -3.60 -32.87 -24.48
C LYS A 44 -2.09 -32.87 -24.74
N LEU A 45 -1.30 -32.31 -23.82
CA LEU A 45 0.15 -32.26 -23.90
C LEU A 45 0.82 -33.62 -23.60
N ILE A 46 0.24 -34.44 -22.71
CA ILE A 46 0.73 -35.80 -22.42
C ILE A 46 0.59 -36.72 -23.66
N SER A 47 -0.35 -36.43 -24.56
CA SER A 47 -0.55 -37.18 -25.81
C SER A 47 0.46 -36.88 -26.94
N SER A 48 1.41 -35.96 -26.77
CA SER A 48 2.46 -35.66 -27.78
C SER A 48 3.85 -35.47 -27.13
N PRO A 49 4.85 -36.35 -27.39
CA PRO A 49 6.16 -36.29 -26.72
C PRO A 49 7.10 -35.17 -27.19
N GLU A 50 6.87 -34.59 -28.38
CA GLU A 50 7.78 -33.62 -29.01
C GLU A 50 7.65 -32.19 -28.43
N SER A 51 6.66 -31.94 -27.57
CA SER A 51 6.33 -30.59 -27.05
C SER A 51 6.55 -30.42 -25.53
N SER A 52 7.40 -31.23 -24.89
CA SER A 52 7.61 -31.19 -23.42
C SER A 52 7.93 -29.79 -22.88
N LYS A 53 8.75 -29.00 -23.59
CA LYS A 53 9.05 -27.61 -23.23
C LYS A 53 7.83 -26.68 -23.37
N GLU A 54 7.03 -26.84 -24.41
CA GLU A 54 5.77 -26.10 -24.58
C GLU A 54 4.74 -26.50 -23.51
N ALA A 55 4.72 -27.76 -23.10
CA ALA A 55 3.84 -28.25 -22.04
C ALA A 55 4.16 -27.59 -20.70
N GLU A 56 5.44 -27.48 -20.38
CA GLU A 56 5.90 -26.82 -19.17
C GLU A 56 5.62 -25.31 -19.18
N LEU A 57 5.72 -24.66 -20.34
CA LEU A 57 5.45 -23.24 -20.51
C LEU A 57 3.95 -22.95 -20.39
N VAL A 58 3.10 -23.81 -20.97
CA VAL A 58 1.63 -23.75 -20.82
C VAL A 58 1.23 -23.98 -19.36
N GLY A 59 1.81 -24.98 -18.68
CA GLY A 59 1.59 -25.20 -17.26
C GLY A 59 1.96 -23.99 -16.40
N LEU A 60 3.08 -23.34 -16.71
CA LEU A 60 3.50 -22.11 -16.05
C LEU A 60 2.49 -20.97 -16.28
N LYS A 61 2.05 -20.79 -17.52
CA LYS A 61 1.08 -19.76 -17.93
C LYS A 61 -0.25 -19.88 -17.17
N LEU A 62 -0.66 -21.12 -16.90
CA LEU A 62 -1.87 -21.42 -16.13
C LEU A 62 -1.72 -21.17 -14.63
N ASP A 63 -0.59 -21.57 -14.02
CA ASP A 63 -0.30 -21.27 -12.61
C ASP A 63 -0.30 -19.76 -12.33
N VAL A 64 0.13 -18.99 -13.32
CA VAL A 64 0.17 -17.53 -13.30
C VAL A 64 -1.24 -16.96 -13.32
N LEU A 65 -2.07 -17.40 -14.27
CA LEU A 65 -3.48 -17.00 -14.32
C LEU A 65 -4.20 -17.32 -13.01
N LEU A 66 -3.90 -18.45 -12.37
CA LEU A 66 -4.46 -18.82 -11.08
C LEU A 66 -4.00 -17.85 -9.97
N LYS A 67 -2.71 -17.50 -9.92
CA LYS A 67 -2.15 -16.53 -8.97
C LYS A 67 -2.71 -15.12 -9.19
N GLN A 68 -2.86 -14.70 -10.45
CA GLN A 68 -3.46 -13.42 -10.84
C GLN A 68 -4.91 -13.30 -10.33
N GLU A 69 -5.75 -14.30 -10.58
CA GLU A 69 -7.15 -14.34 -10.10
C GLU A 69 -7.23 -14.40 -8.56
N MET A 70 -6.35 -15.17 -7.90
CA MET A 70 -6.27 -15.18 -6.43
C MET A 70 -5.88 -13.81 -5.86
N GLY A 71 -4.89 -13.14 -6.46
CA GLY A 71 -4.43 -11.82 -6.08
C GLY A 71 -5.52 -10.76 -6.29
N GLU A 72 -6.21 -10.78 -7.43
CA GLU A 72 -7.36 -9.90 -7.72
C GLU A 72 -8.49 -10.11 -6.71
N ALA A 73 -8.80 -11.36 -6.36
CA ALA A 73 -9.83 -11.67 -5.39
C ALA A 73 -9.49 -11.16 -3.98
N GLN A 74 -8.23 -11.28 -3.55
CA GLN A 74 -7.75 -10.76 -2.26
C GLN A 74 -7.78 -9.24 -2.23
N LEU A 75 -7.29 -8.59 -3.30
CA LEU A 75 -7.25 -7.13 -3.42
C LEU A 75 -8.67 -6.54 -3.41
N ASN A 76 -9.60 -7.14 -4.17
CA ASN A 76 -11.00 -6.71 -4.19
C ASN A 76 -11.66 -6.84 -2.81
N THR A 77 -11.34 -7.88 -2.06
CA THR A 77 -11.85 -8.07 -0.69
C THR A 77 -11.32 -6.99 0.25
N ALA A 78 -10.01 -6.72 0.21
CA ALA A 78 -9.40 -5.66 1.00
C ALA A 78 -9.99 -4.27 0.69
N ILE A 79 -10.26 -3.97 -0.59
CA ILE A 79 -10.90 -2.71 -0.99
C ILE A 79 -12.32 -2.62 -0.41
N VAL A 80 -13.11 -3.69 -0.48
CA VAL A 80 -14.48 -3.71 0.04
C VAL A 80 -14.49 -3.52 1.56
N GLU A 81 -13.61 -4.22 2.27
CA GLU A 81 -13.45 -4.07 3.72
C GLU A 81 -13.05 -2.65 4.09
N GLN A 82 -12.03 -2.09 3.45
CA GLN A 82 -11.61 -0.70 3.66
C GLN A 82 -12.72 0.29 3.35
N SER A 83 -13.43 0.12 2.23
CA SER A 83 -14.54 0.99 1.81
C SER A 83 -15.68 0.96 2.82
N SER A 84 -16.03 -0.23 3.32
CA SER A 84 -17.07 -0.40 4.32
C SER A 84 -16.72 0.32 5.62
N MET A 85 -15.43 0.32 5.98
CA MET A 85 -14.96 0.96 7.20
C MET A 85 -14.88 2.48 7.06
N GLU A 86 -14.40 2.99 5.93
CA GLU A 86 -14.40 4.43 5.64
C GLU A 86 -15.83 5.00 5.62
N LEU A 87 -16.79 4.25 5.06
CA LEU A 87 -18.20 4.65 5.02
C LEU A 87 -18.82 4.68 6.42
N ARG A 88 -18.54 3.67 7.25
CA ARG A 88 -18.99 3.63 8.64
C ARG A 88 -18.46 4.82 9.44
N VAL A 89 -17.18 5.15 9.29
CA VAL A 89 -16.54 6.31 9.95
C VAL A 89 -17.19 7.61 9.53
N LEU A 90 -17.44 7.77 8.23
CA LEU A 90 -18.08 8.96 7.69
C LEU A 90 -19.50 9.13 8.27
N GLN A 91 -20.27 8.06 8.31
CA GLN A 91 -21.63 8.04 8.88
C GLN A 91 -21.63 8.37 10.38
N ASP A 92 -20.73 7.77 11.15
CA ASP A 92 -20.60 8.03 12.59
C ASP A 92 -20.24 9.50 12.86
N ASN A 93 -19.29 10.07 12.11
CA ASN A 93 -18.86 11.46 12.24
C ASN A 93 -19.96 12.46 11.87
N LEU A 94 -20.71 12.17 10.80
CA LEU A 94 -21.79 13.04 10.36
C LEU A 94 -22.98 13.01 11.33
N ALA A 95 -23.27 11.85 11.91
CA ALA A 95 -24.26 11.72 12.98
C ALA A 95 -23.86 12.52 14.23
N ALA A 96 -22.58 12.48 14.62
CA ALA A 96 -22.06 13.25 15.75
C ALA A 96 -22.15 14.77 15.51
N LYS A 97 -21.70 15.25 14.33
CA LYS A 97 -21.82 16.67 13.96
C LYS A 97 -23.27 17.14 13.89
N GLY A 98 -24.17 16.33 13.31
CA GLY A 98 -25.59 16.64 13.26
C GLY A 98 -26.20 16.77 14.66
N GLY A 99 -25.83 15.88 15.59
CA GLY A 99 -26.24 15.96 16.99
C GLY A 99 -25.76 17.24 17.68
N ALA A 100 -24.51 17.66 17.46
CA ALA A 100 -23.94 18.88 18.03
C ALA A 100 -24.66 20.15 17.57
N VAL A 101 -24.97 20.25 16.27
CA VAL A 101 -25.67 21.41 15.70
C VAL A 101 -27.10 21.49 16.25
N VAL A 102 -27.79 20.36 16.36
CA VAL A 102 -29.14 20.30 16.96
C VAL A 102 -29.10 20.67 18.45
N ALA A 103 -28.13 20.17 19.21
CA ALA A 103 -27.96 20.51 20.62
C ALA A 103 -27.69 22.01 20.82
N SER A 104 -26.82 22.62 20.00
CA SER A 104 -26.56 24.06 20.04
C SER A 104 -27.77 24.89 19.64
N ALA A 105 -28.54 24.46 18.64
CA ALA A 105 -29.77 25.14 18.26
C ALA A 105 -30.82 25.07 19.38
N ASN A 106 -30.93 23.94 20.06
CA ASN A 106 -31.81 23.78 21.22
C ASN A 106 -31.36 24.67 22.38
N ALA A 107 -30.09 24.70 22.74
CA ALA A 107 -29.57 25.55 23.83
C ALA A 107 -29.84 27.06 23.55
N ASN A 108 -29.52 27.53 22.34
CA ASN A 108 -29.79 28.92 21.93
C ASN A 108 -31.29 29.25 21.92
N PHE A 109 -32.14 28.26 21.62
CA PHE A 109 -33.58 28.42 21.67
C PHE A 109 -34.08 28.51 23.12
N GLU A 110 -33.55 27.69 24.02
CA GLU A 110 -33.88 27.74 25.45
C GLU A 110 -33.54 29.10 26.07
N GLU A 111 -32.42 29.71 25.69
CA GLU A 111 -32.04 31.07 26.10
C GLU A 111 -33.01 32.14 25.54
N LYS A 112 -33.41 32.02 24.28
CA LYS A 112 -34.38 32.95 23.65
C LYS A 112 -35.78 32.89 24.23
N LEU A 113 -36.19 31.74 24.79
CA LEU A 113 -37.48 31.58 25.46
C LEU A 113 -37.53 32.27 26.83
N GLN A 114 -36.38 32.63 27.41
CA GLN A 114 -36.32 33.18 28.75
C GLN A 114 -37.00 34.56 28.82
N GLY A 115 -37.88 34.74 29.81
CA GLY A 115 -38.58 36.01 30.04
C GLY A 115 -39.62 36.41 28.98
N LYS A 116 -40.02 35.48 28.11
CA LYS A 116 -41.03 35.71 27.05
C LYS A 116 -42.44 35.39 27.55
N ASN A 117 -43.41 36.18 27.09
CA ASN A 117 -44.84 35.92 27.36
C ASN A 117 -45.36 34.75 26.51
N ASP A 118 -46.55 34.24 26.82
CA ASP A 118 -47.09 33.02 26.21
C ASP A 118 -47.30 33.12 24.68
N ASP A 119 -47.66 34.31 24.19
CA ASP A 119 -47.84 34.58 22.75
C ASP A 119 -46.49 34.59 22.00
N GLU A 120 -45.47 35.23 22.56
CA GLU A 120 -44.11 35.22 22.01
C GLU A 120 -43.48 33.83 22.10
N ARG A 121 -43.70 33.12 23.20
CA ARG A 121 -43.25 31.75 23.43
C ARG A 121 -43.82 30.80 22.37
N SER A 122 -45.11 30.90 22.07
CA SER A 122 -45.80 30.08 21.05
C SER A 122 -45.26 30.37 19.65
N ARG A 123 -45.01 31.64 19.31
CA ARG A 123 -44.39 32.02 18.02
C ARG A 123 -42.96 31.51 17.89
N LEU A 124 -42.16 31.65 18.94
CA LEU A 124 -40.77 31.17 18.98
C LEU A 124 -40.69 29.64 18.86
N LEU A 125 -41.60 28.90 19.51
CA LEU A 125 -41.70 27.43 19.38
C LEU A 125 -41.97 27.00 17.93
N ALA A 126 -42.93 27.64 17.25
CA ALA A 126 -43.23 27.35 15.85
C ALA A 126 -42.04 27.65 14.93
N GLN A 127 -41.34 28.76 15.16
CA GLN A 127 -40.14 29.12 14.39
C GLN A 127 -39.00 28.12 14.63
N HIS A 128 -38.79 27.68 15.87
CA HIS A 128 -37.75 26.72 16.22
C HIS A 128 -37.99 25.34 15.62
N GLU A 129 -39.25 24.88 15.54
CA GLU A 129 -39.57 23.65 14.81
C GLU A 129 -39.19 23.73 13.33
N ILE A 130 -39.45 24.88 12.68
CA ILE A 130 -39.04 25.12 11.30
C ILE A 130 -37.51 25.15 11.18
N ASP A 131 -36.82 25.82 12.09
CA ASP A 131 -35.36 25.92 12.08
C ASP A 131 -34.70 24.56 12.34
N LEU A 132 -35.24 23.74 13.25
CA LEU A 132 -34.78 22.36 13.47
C LEU A 132 -35.01 21.47 12.24
N ALA A 133 -36.18 21.60 11.59
CA ALA A 133 -36.46 20.87 10.36
C ALA A 133 -35.48 21.25 9.24
N ARG A 134 -35.16 22.54 9.12
CA ARG A 134 -34.16 23.06 8.19
C ARG A 134 -32.75 22.54 8.49
N ILE A 135 -32.32 22.60 9.75
CA ILE A 135 -31.01 22.05 10.19
C ILE A 135 -30.91 20.56 9.88
N ARG A 136 -31.97 19.78 10.12
CA ARG A 136 -32.00 18.34 9.79
C ARG A 136 -31.92 18.09 8.29
N ALA A 137 -32.61 18.91 7.48
CA ALA A 137 -32.57 18.81 6.02
C ALA A 137 -31.19 19.17 5.46
N GLU A 138 -30.59 20.28 5.90
CA GLU A 138 -29.24 20.70 5.52
C GLU A 138 -28.19 19.67 5.95
N GLY A 139 -28.31 19.11 7.16
CA GLY A 139 -27.48 18.01 7.63
C GLY A 139 -27.58 16.76 6.76
N SER A 140 -28.81 16.38 6.37
CA SER A 140 -29.04 15.21 5.50
C SER A 140 -28.44 15.40 4.10
N ILE A 141 -28.54 16.61 3.53
CA ILE A 141 -27.90 16.95 2.24
C ILE A 141 -26.37 16.90 2.38
N SER A 142 -25.81 17.43 3.47
CA SER A 142 -24.37 17.37 3.73
C SER A 142 -23.89 15.93 3.87
N VAL A 143 -24.69 15.04 4.48
CA VAL A 143 -24.38 13.62 4.58
C VAL A 143 -24.36 12.98 3.18
N ALA A 144 -25.40 13.21 2.39
CA ALA A 144 -25.50 12.64 1.04
C ALA A 144 -24.32 13.07 0.15
N LYS A 145 -23.92 14.35 0.21
CA LYS A 145 -22.76 14.85 -0.55
C LYS A 145 -21.44 14.21 -0.11
N ALA A 146 -21.24 14.06 1.20
CA ALA A 146 -20.03 13.44 1.74
C ALA A 146 -19.97 11.93 1.43
N GLU A 147 -21.11 11.24 1.44
CA GLU A 147 -21.23 9.85 1.00
C GLU A 147 -20.95 9.71 -0.50
N GLU A 148 -21.51 10.59 -1.34
CA GLU A 148 -21.30 10.59 -2.80
C GLU A 148 -19.83 10.82 -3.16
N GLU A 149 -19.16 11.77 -2.50
CA GLU A 149 -17.74 12.02 -2.70
C GLU A 149 -16.88 10.81 -2.27
N LEU A 150 -17.22 10.16 -1.15
CA LEU A 150 -16.57 8.93 -0.73
C LEU A 150 -16.78 7.80 -1.75
N PHE A 151 -17.99 7.63 -2.27
CA PHE A 151 -18.28 6.66 -3.32
C PHE A 151 -17.47 6.92 -4.57
N ARG A 152 -17.34 8.19 -5.01
CA ARG A 152 -16.50 8.57 -6.14
C ARG A 152 -15.03 8.19 -5.90
N LEU A 153 -14.47 8.53 -4.73
CA LEU A 153 -13.09 8.18 -4.38
C LEU A 153 -12.85 6.66 -4.30
N ILE A 154 -13.85 5.89 -3.86
CA ILE A 154 -13.80 4.42 -3.86
C ILE A 154 -13.78 3.90 -5.29
N GLN A 155 -14.61 4.44 -6.19
CA GLN A 155 -14.63 4.03 -7.59
C GLN A 155 -13.32 4.39 -8.30
N GLU A 156 -12.79 5.60 -8.10
CA GLU A 156 -11.49 6.00 -8.64
C GLU A 156 -10.35 5.09 -8.15
N ARG A 157 -10.39 4.65 -6.88
CA ARG A 157 -9.43 3.68 -6.33
C ARG A 157 -9.59 2.29 -6.98
N LYS A 158 -10.82 1.81 -7.16
CA LYS A 158 -11.11 0.55 -7.86
C LYS A 158 -10.61 0.58 -9.30
N GLU A 159 -10.87 1.66 -10.01
CA GLU A 159 -10.50 1.81 -11.42
C GLU A 159 -8.99 1.95 -11.61
N LYS A 160 -8.31 2.78 -10.79
CA LYS A 160 -6.84 2.85 -10.78
C LYS A 160 -6.20 1.48 -10.53
N LYS A 161 -6.79 0.68 -9.64
CA LYS A 161 -6.29 -0.66 -9.34
C LYS A 161 -6.57 -1.65 -10.45
N ARG A 162 -7.76 -1.62 -11.04
CA ARG A 162 -8.09 -2.44 -12.21
C ARG A 162 -7.12 -2.16 -13.35
N ASN A 163 -6.93 -0.88 -13.71
CA ASN A 163 -6.01 -0.48 -14.77
C ASN A 163 -4.56 -0.89 -14.47
N ARG A 164 -4.14 -0.85 -13.20
CA ARG A 164 -2.81 -1.30 -12.78
C ARG A 164 -2.64 -2.82 -12.88
N LEU A 165 -3.62 -3.61 -12.41
CA LEU A 165 -3.63 -5.06 -12.57
C LEU A 165 -3.61 -5.45 -14.04
N GLU A 166 -4.39 -4.75 -14.86
CA GLU A 166 -4.44 -4.96 -16.32
C GLU A 166 -3.08 -4.67 -16.97
N GLN A 167 -2.38 -3.60 -16.57
CA GLN A 167 -1.00 -3.34 -16.99
C GLN A 167 -0.01 -4.41 -16.52
N GLN A 168 -0.23 -4.97 -15.33
CA GLN A 168 0.62 -6.01 -14.76
C GLN A 168 0.43 -7.34 -15.48
N TYR A 169 -0.81 -7.73 -15.76
CA TYR A 169 -1.13 -8.91 -16.55
C TYR A 169 -0.60 -8.82 -17.98
N MET A 170 -0.63 -7.61 -18.58
CA MET A 170 0.00 -7.36 -19.87
C MET A 170 1.52 -7.57 -19.81
N ARG A 171 2.21 -7.06 -18.78
CA ARG A 171 3.65 -7.31 -18.59
C ARG A 171 3.96 -8.78 -18.35
N GLU A 172 3.16 -9.48 -17.55
CA GLU A 172 3.33 -10.91 -17.31
C GLU A 172 3.16 -11.71 -18.61
N ALA A 173 2.18 -11.34 -19.44
CA ALA A 173 1.97 -11.95 -20.75
C ALA A 173 3.13 -11.67 -21.72
N GLU A 174 3.67 -10.44 -21.72
CA GLU A 174 4.83 -10.06 -22.51
C GLU A 174 6.10 -10.82 -22.08
N LEU A 175 6.35 -10.95 -20.78
CA LEU A 175 7.50 -11.69 -20.23
C LEU A 175 7.40 -13.19 -20.54
N LEU A 176 6.22 -13.79 -20.39
CA LEU A 176 5.94 -15.18 -20.78
C LEU A 176 6.12 -15.42 -22.29
N ALA A 177 5.78 -14.43 -23.12
CA ALA A 177 5.95 -14.52 -24.57
C ALA A 177 7.41 -14.34 -25.02
N ALA A 178 8.22 -13.62 -24.25
CA ALA A 178 9.63 -13.35 -24.56
C ALA A 178 10.59 -14.44 -24.02
N ALA A 179 10.16 -15.27 -23.07
CA ALA A 179 11.00 -16.29 -22.46
C ALA A 179 11.32 -17.45 -23.43
N SER A 180 12.60 -17.79 -23.55
CA SER A 180 13.09 -18.89 -24.39
C SER A 180 12.97 -20.27 -23.73
N ASP A 181 12.81 -20.31 -22.40
CA ASP A 181 12.69 -21.52 -21.60
C ASP A 181 11.91 -21.27 -20.30
N LYS A 182 11.53 -22.35 -19.61
CA LYS A 182 10.76 -22.32 -18.37
C LYS A 182 11.49 -21.59 -17.23
N GLU A 183 12.81 -21.69 -17.18
CA GLU A 183 13.60 -21.20 -16.06
C GLU A 183 13.74 -19.67 -16.10
N SER A 184 13.94 -19.10 -17.30
CA SER A 184 13.86 -17.66 -17.55
C SER A 184 12.45 -17.12 -17.34
N ALA A 185 11.42 -17.85 -17.80
CA ALA A 185 10.03 -17.48 -17.53
C ALA A 185 9.76 -17.42 -16.03
N VAL A 186 10.10 -18.46 -15.26
CA VAL A 186 9.89 -18.54 -13.79
C VAL A 186 10.54 -17.35 -13.06
N LYS A 187 11.79 -17.01 -13.38
CA LYS A 187 12.48 -15.87 -12.74
C LYS A 187 11.81 -14.53 -13.03
N ALA A 188 11.40 -14.31 -14.29
CA ALA A 188 10.66 -13.11 -14.66
C ALA A 188 9.29 -13.04 -13.95
N MET A 189 8.64 -14.19 -13.73
CA MET A 189 7.36 -14.30 -13.02
C MET A 189 7.49 -14.07 -11.52
N GLU A 190 8.53 -14.62 -10.90
CA GLU A 190 8.82 -14.45 -9.46
C GLU A 190 8.93 -12.98 -9.10
N HIS A 191 9.50 -12.16 -9.99
CA HIS A 191 9.58 -10.72 -9.81
C HIS A 191 8.20 -10.06 -9.73
N VAL A 192 7.30 -10.35 -10.67
CA VAL A 192 5.95 -9.76 -10.67
C VAL A 192 5.11 -10.27 -9.48
N VAL A 193 5.32 -11.52 -9.05
CA VAL A 193 4.71 -12.10 -7.85
C VAL A 193 5.18 -11.40 -6.56
N VAL A 194 6.46 -11.03 -6.48
CA VAL A 194 7.00 -10.27 -5.34
C VAL A 194 6.45 -8.84 -5.31
N GLU A 195 6.39 -8.16 -6.47
CA GLU A 195 5.78 -6.82 -6.56
C GLU A 195 4.31 -6.81 -6.14
N THR A 196 3.50 -7.75 -6.64
CA THR A 196 2.09 -7.89 -6.23
C THR A 196 1.94 -8.20 -4.74
N SER A 197 2.77 -9.09 -4.19
CA SER A 197 2.70 -9.46 -2.78
C SER A 197 2.98 -8.27 -1.84
N ILE A 198 3.95 -7.44 -2.18
CA ILE A 198 4.31 -6.24 -1.39
C ILE A 198 3.22 -5.19 -1.45
N GLU A 199 2.55 -5.03 -2.60
CA GLU A 199 1.39 -4.18 -2.73
C GLU A 199 0.20 -4.67 -1.92
N ILE A 200 -0.09 -5.98 -1.95
CA ILE A 200 -1.15 -6.60 -1.15
C ILE A 200 -0.88 -6.38 0.34
N GLU A 201 0.35 -6.60 0.81
CA GLU A 201 0.71 -6.36 2.21
C GLU A 201 0.61 -4.88 2.59
N HIS A 202 0.98 -3.96 1.70
CA HIS A 202 0.77 -2.53 1.94
C HIS A 202 -0.71 -2.18 2.11
N GLU A 203 -1.56 -2.75 1.27
CA GLU A 203 -3.01 -2.52 1.35
C GLU A 203 -3.60 -3.09 2.63
N LYS A 204 -3.20 -4.30 3.03
CA LYS A 204 -3.58 -4.90 4.32
C LYS A 204 -3.13 -4.03 5.49
N LYS A 205 -1.89 -3.52 5.46
CA LYS A 205 -1.38 -2.59 6.48
C LYS A 205 -2.19 -1.29 6.52
N ALA A 206 -2.57 -0.73 5.38
CA ALA A 206 -3.40 0.47 5.31
C ALA A 206 -4.82 0.22 5.87
N ALA A 207 -5.45 -0.90 5.50
CA ALA A 207 -6.75 -1.30 6.04
C ALA A 207 -6.69 -1.52 7.56
N LYS A 208 -5.64 -2.19 8.06
CA LYS A 208 -5.42 -2.41 9.49
C LYS A 208 -5.15 -1.11 10.24
N LEU A 209 -4.40 -0.19 9.66
CA LEU A 209 -4.18 1.15 10.23
C LEU A 209 -5.53 1.88 10.39
N LEU A 210 -6.35 1.88 9.34
CA LEU A 210 -7.67 2.50 9.38
C LEU A 210 -8.53 1.85 10.47
N PHE A 211 -8.57 0.51 10.53
CA PHE A 211 -9.27 -0.22 11.58
C PHE A 211 -8.82 0.22 12.99
N ASN A 212 -7.51 0.23 13.25
CA ASN A 212 -6.95 0.60 14.55
C ASN A 212 -7.30 2.04 14.94
N ILE A 213 -7.21 2.99 14.00
CA ILE A 213 -7.57 4.39 14.25
C ILE A 213 -9.05 4.52 14.60
N VAL A 214 -9.92 3.76 13.93
CA VAL A 214 -11.36 3.78 14.23
C VAL A 214 -11.64 3.22 15.62
N CYS A 215 -11.01 2.09 15.96
CA CYS A 215 -11.14 1.50 17.30
C CYS A 215 -10.61 2.44 18.39
N GLU A 216 -9.42 3.02 18.19
CA GLU A 216 -8.83 4.02 19.08
C GLU A 216 -9.79 5.22 19.23
N SER A 217 -10.26 5.80 18.13
CA SER A 217 -11.20 6.92 18.13
C SER A 217 -12.50 6.61 18.86
N GLN A 218 -13.12 5.46 18.58
CA GLN A 218 -14.38 5.07 19.22
C GLN A 218 -14.19 4.85 20.72
N SER A 219 -13.04 4.31 21.13
CA SER A 219 -12.69 4.13 22.54
C SER A 219 -12.48 5.47 23.25
N GLU A 220 -11.75 6.40 22.62
CA GLU A 220 -11.48 7.73 23.18
C GLU A 220 -12.77 8.56 23.27
N VAL A 221 -13.63 8.52 22.22
CA VAL A 221 -14.95 9.19 22.24
C VAL A 221 -15.84 8.59 23.33
N LYS A 222 -15.86 7.25 23.48
CA LYS A 222 -16.67 6.60 24.51
C LYS A 222 -16.23 7.01 25.91
N LEU A 223 -14.92 7.04 26.18
CA LEU A 223 -14.36 7.48 27.46
C LEU A 223 -14.71 8.95 27.73
N LEU A 224 -14.52 9.82 26.74
CA LEU A 224 -14.85 11.24 26.89
C LEU A 224 -16.33 11.47 27.18
N ARG A 225 -17.24 10.77 26.49
CA ARG A 225 -18.68 10.84 26.77
C ARG A 225 -19.00 10.33 28.17
N GLN A 226 -18.34 9.27 28.63
CA GLN A 226 -18.51 8.76 29.99
C GLN A 226 -18.05 9.80 31.02
N GLU A 227 -16.85 10.37 30.87
CA GLU A 227 -16.34 11.41 31.75
C GLU A 227 -17.24 12.65 31.78
N MET A 228 -17.77 13.06 30.63
CA MET A 228 -18.69 14.19 30.53
C MET A 228 -20.04 13.88 31.19
N SER A 229 -20.57 12.67 31.00
CA SER A 229 -21.79 12.22 31.66
C SER A 229 -21.62 12.16 33.19
N GLU A 230 -20.49 11.66 33.68
CA GLU A 230 -20.19 11.58 35.12
C GLU A 230 -20.04 12.97 35.74
N LYS A 231 -19.31 13.88 35.07
CA LYS A 231 -19.24 15.29 35.48
C LYS A 231 -20.62 15.95 35.48
N SER A 232 -21.44 15.66 34.47
CA SER A 232 -22.80 16.20 34.38
C SER A 232 -23.69 15.74 35.52
N ALA A 233 -23.68 14.43 35.79
CA ALA A 233 -24.42 13.87 36.91
C ALA A 233 -23.96 14.47 38.25
N GLN A 234 -22.66 14.68 38.44
CA GLN A 234 -22.14 15.26 39.67
C GLN A 234 -22.54 16.73 39.86
N ILE A 235 -22.46 17.55 38.81
CA ILE A 235 -22.86 18.96 38.88
C ILE A 235 -24.37 19.07 39.12
N ILE A 236 -25.19 18.29 38.41
CA ILE A 236 -26.64 18.25 38.61
C ILE A 236 -26.97 17.86 40.06
N LYS A 237 -26.35 16.79 40.57
CA LYS A 237 -26.57 16.31 41.95
C LYS A 237 -26.16 17.36 43.00
N ASN A 238 -25.06 18.08 42.78
CA ASN A 238 -24.64 19.16 43.68
C ASN A 238 -25.65 20.31 43.69
N GLU A 239 -26.19 20.67 42.53
CA GLU A 239 -27.17 21.75 42.38
C GLU A 239 -28.56 21.34 42.91
N GLU A 240 -28.96 20.08 42.75
CA GLU A 240 -30.15 19.50 43.40
C GLU A 240 -30.01 19.51 44.93
N GLY A 241 -28.84 19.12 45.47
CA GLY A 241 -28.58 19.18 46.92
C GLY A 241 -28.56 20.61 47.48
N ARG A 242 -28.04 21.58 46.71
CA ARG A 242 -28.09 23.01 47.05
C ARG A 242 -29.53 23.51 47.16
N LEU A 243 -30.38 23.12 46.20
CA LEU A 243 -31.81 23.47 46.23
C LEU A 243 -32.54 22.81 47.40
N GLU A 244 -32.34 21.51 47.63
CA GLU A 244 -32.99 20.84 48.77
C GLU A 244 -32.66 21.56 50.08
N TYR A 245 -31.42 22.00 50.24
CA TYR A 245 -31.01 22.80 51.39
C TYR A 245 -31.70 24.17 51.43
N GLU A 246 -31.77 24.91 50.33
CA GLU A 246 -32.48 26.21 50.28
C GLU A 246 -33.99 26.07 50.52
N LEU A 247 -34.63 25.06 49.94
CA LEU A 247 -36.05 24.76 50.15
C LEU A 247 -36.35 24.32 51.59
N SER A 248 -35.39 23.68 52.27
CA SER A 248 -35.56 23.28 53.68
C SER A 248 -35.62 24.45 54.65
N LYS A 249 -35.14 25.64 54.23
CA LYS A 249 -35.18 26.88 55.01
C LYS A 249 -36.47 27.69 54.84
N LEU A 250 -37.33 27.30 53.92
CA LEU A 250 -38.55 28.01 53.56
C LEU A 250 -39.78 27.19 53.95
N ASP A 251 -40.81 27.87 54.44
CA ASP A 251 -42.08 27.21 54.77
C ASP A 251 -42.73 26.58 53.54
N SER A 252 -43.30 25.38 53.74
CA SER A 252 -43.82 24.54 52.66
C SER A 252 -44.92 25.19 51.80
N ALA A 253 -45.66 26.15 52.36
CA ALA A 253 -46.75 26.87 51.71
C ALA A 253 -46.37 28.29 51.22
N SER A 254 -45.11 28.72 51.35
CA SER A 254 -44.71 30.07 50.96
C SER A 254 -44.63 30.21 49.43
N SER A 255 -45.08 31.36 48.91
CA SER A 255 -44.95 31.66 47.48
C SER A 255 -43.48 31.77 47.05
N GLU A 256 -42.60 32.14 47.96
CA GLU A 256 -41.15 32.18 47.73
C GLU A 256 -40.59 30.78 47.47
N ARG A 257 -41.11 29.75 48.13
CA ARG A 257 -40.74 28.36 47.89
C ARG A 257 -41.13 27.89 46.48
N GLN A 258 -42.34 28.27 46.02
CA GLN A 258 -42.78 27.95 44.65
C GLN A 258 -41.95 28.68 43.59
N ILE A 259 -41.67 29.97 43.79
CA ILE A 259 -40.83 30.76 42.87
C ILE A 259 -39.41 30.20 42.84
N LEU A 260 -38.85 29.78 43.98
CA LEU A 260 -37.53 29.17 44.07
C LEU A 260 -37.49 27.83 43.32
N MET A 261 -38.51 26.98 43.46
CA MET A 261 -38.61 25.73 42.70
C MET A 261 -38.66 25.97 41.20
N GLN A 262 -39.50 26.91 40.72
CA GLN A 262 -39.59 27.24 39.29
C GLN A 262 -38.27 27.76 38.73
N ASN A 263 -37.62 28.69 39.44
CA ASN A 263 -36.31 29.21 39.05
C ASN A 263 -35.26 28.10 39.00
N HIS A 264 -35.36 27.10 39.88
CA HIS A 264 -34.40 26.00 39.91
C HIS A 264 -34.62 24.95 38.83
N GLU A 265 -35.87 24.62 38.52
CA GLU A 265 -36.20 23.76 37.37
C GLU A 265 -35.69 24.39 36.07
N GLU A 266 -35.83 25.71 35.93
CA GLU A 266 -35.30 26.44 34.79
C GLU A 266 -33.76 26.44 34.78
N LYS A 267 -33.10 26.68 35.92
CA LYS A 267 -31.63 26.58 36.05
C LYS A 267 -31.10 25.18 35.72
N LEU A 268 -31.73 24.12 36.23
CA LEU A 268 -31.34 22.74 35.95
C LEU A 268 -31.51 22.39 34.47
N ARG A 269 -32.56 22.90 33.82
CA ARG A 269 -32.77 22.73 32.38
C ARG A 269 -31.64 23.41 31.58
N LEU A 270 -31.34 24.67 31.89
CA LEU A 270 -30.26 25.43 31.25
C LEU A 270 -28.90 24.77 31.46
N LEU A 271 -28.63 24.29 32.67
CA LEU A 271 -27.41 23.57 33.01
C LEU A 271 -27.28 22.30 32.16
N LYS A 272 -28.35 21.48 32.06
CA LYS A 272 -28.37 20.28 31.21
C LYS A 272 -28.11 20.60 29.74
N ALA A 273 -28.70 21.68 29.22
CA ALA A 273 -28.49 22.11 27.83
C ALA A 273 -27.05 22.58 27.59
N GLN A 274 -26.48 23.35 28.52
CA GLN A 274 -25.09 23.81 28.46
C GLN A 274 -24.10 22.63 28.50
N MET A 275 -24.35 21.64 29.36
CA MET A 275 -23.50 20.45 29.45
C MET A 275 -23.54 19.58 28.19
N ALA A 276 -24.73 19.44 27.58
CA ALA A 276 -24.86 18.74 26.29
C ALA A 276 -24.09 19.48 25.16
N LEU A 277 -24.08 20.81 25.18
CA LEU A 277 -23.30 21.62 24.24
C LEU A 277 -21.79 21.44 24.45
N ASP A 278 -21.32 21.45 25.70
CA ASP A 278 -19.91 21.29 26.03
C ASP A 278 -19.41 19.87 25.71
N GLU A 279 -20.21 18.84 25.96
CA GLU A 279 -19.94 17.46 25.52
C GLU A 279 -19.80 17.40 24.00
N ALA A 280 -20.76 17.96 23.26
CA ALA A 280 -20.74 17.96 21.81
C ALA A 280 -19.50 18.68 21.23
N ARG A 281 -19.09 19.80 21.84
CA ARG A 281 -17.86 20.53 21.46
C ARG A 281 -16.61 19.72 21.73
N GLN A 282 -16.50 19.09 22.89
CA GLN A 282 -15.32 18.30 23.24
C GLN A 282 -15.20 17.04 22.37
N VAL A 283 -16.30 16.35 22.11
CA VAL A 283 -16.35 15.22 21.18
C VAL A 283 -15.91 15.65 19.78
N SER A 284 -16.44 16.77 19.27
CA SER A 284 -16.04 17.30 17.96
C SER A 284 -14.54 17.65 17.88
N ASN A 285 -13.96 18.22 18.95
CA ASN A 285 -12.53 18.55 18.99
C ASN A 285 -11.66 17.29 19.01
N LEU A 286 -12.05 16.27 19.77
CA LEU A 286 -11.34 15.00 19.82
C LEU A 286 -11.36 14.29 18.46
N GLU A 287 -12.51 14.27 17.78
CA GLU A 287 -12.65 13.73 16.42
C GLU A 287 -11.73 14.45 15.41
N GLN A 288 -11.56 15.77 15.51
CA GLN A 288 -10.62 16.52 14.67
C GLN A 288 -9.16 16.15 14.97
N GLN A 289 -8.78 15.96 16.24
CA GLN A 289 -7.42 15.54 16.60
C GLN A 289 -7.11 14.11 16.13
N VAL A 290 -8.07 13.19 16.23
CA VAL A 290 -7.96 11.85 15.64
C VAL A 290 -7.75 11.93 14.14
N LEU A 291 -8.49 12.79 13.43
CA LEU A 291 -8.33 12.98 11.99
C LEU A 291 -6.92 13.49 11.63
N GLY A 292 -6.37 14.41 12.44
CA GLY A 292 -4.99 14.86 12.31
C GLY A 292 -3.97 13.74 12.48
N ARG A 293 -4.14 12.89 13.50
CA ARG A 293 -3.30 11.69 13.73
C ARG A 293 -3.41 10.69 12.58
N LYS A 294 -4.62 10.47 12.04
CA LYS A 294 -4.87 9.63 10.85
C LYS A 294 -4.06 10.11 9.65
N ASN A 295 -4.19 11.39 9.30
CA ASN A 295 -3.52 11.94 8.13
C ASN A 295 -1.99 11.85 8.25
N LYS A 296 -1.42 12.02 9.45
CA LYS A 296 0.01 11.83 9.70
C LYS A 296 0.45 10.37 9.50
N ARG A 297 -0.25 9.42 10.13
CA ARG A 297 0.08 7.98 10.01
C ARG A 297 -0.10 7.47 8.58
N GLN A 298 -1.12 7.94 7.86
CA GLN A 298 -1.33 7.59 6.45
C GLN A 298 -0.18 8.09 5.56
N LYS A 299 0.27 9.33 5.74
CA LYS A 299 1.44 9.86 5.01
C LYS A 299 2.71 9.04 5.27
N MET A 300 2.93 8.58 6.51
CA MET A 300 4.07 7.72 6.83
C MET A 300 3.99 6.37 6.11
N LEU A 301 2.80 5.76 6.06
CA LEU A 301 2.57 4.51 5.33
C LEU A 301 2.77 4.67 3.82
N GLU A 302 2.36 5.81 3.24
CA GLU A 302 2.61 6.14 1.83
C GLU A 302 4.11 6.31 1.53
N ILE A 303 4.87 6.93 2.46
CA ILE A 303 6.33 7.04 2.36
C ILE A 303 6.99 5.66 2.44
N GLU A 304 6.56 4.79 3.36
CA GLU A 304 7.05 3.41 3.48
C GLU A 304 6.81 2.61 2.19
N LYS A 305 5.62 2.76 1.57
CA LYS A 305 5.30 2.18 0.26
C LYS A 305 6.28 2.62 -0.81
N ALA A 306 6.50 3.93 -0.89
CA ALA A 306 7.35 4.52 -1.92
C ALA A 306 8.80 4.06 -1.78
N LYS A 307 9.28 3.85 -0.54
CA LYS A 307 10.61 3.27 -0.28
C LYS A 307 10.69 1.80 -0.68
N GLY A 308 9.71 0.98 -0.28
CA GLY A 308 9.66 -0.45 -0.64
C GLY A 308 9.61 -0.69 -2.15
N VAL A 309 8.77 0.05 -2.87
CA VAL A 309 8.66 -0.06 -4.33
C VAL A 309 9.94 0.42 -5.04
N LYS A 310 10.59 1.49 -4.56
CA LYS A 310 11.84 1.99 -5.16
C LYS A 310 13.00 1.01 -5.03
N ALA A 311 13.13 0.32 -3.89
CA ALA A 311 14.18 -0.68 -3.69
C ALA A 311 14.03 -1.85 -4.70
N LEU A 312 12.81 -2.37 -4.88
CA LEU A 312 12.52 -3.47 -5.82
C LEU A 312 12.77 -3.08 -7.29
N VAL A 313 12.36 -1.88 -7.69
CA VAL A 313 12.57 -1.38 -9.06
C VAL A 313 14.08 -1.22 -9.35
N ALA A 314 14.88 -0.89 -8.35
CA ALA A 314 16.33 -0.77 -8.51
C ALA A 314 17.00 -2.15 -8.69
N ASP A 315 16.59 -3.18 -7.93
CA ASP A 315 17.12 -4.54 -8.04
C ASP A 315 16.80 -5.23 -9.36
N THR A 316 15.62 -4.96 -9.87
CA THR A 316 15.12 -5.64 -11.07
C THR A 316 15.61 -5.03 -12.36
N LYS A 317 15.78 -3.70 -12.38
CA LYS A 317 16.45 -3.02 -13.49
C LYS A 317 17.90 -3.46 -13.63
N ALA A 318 18.60 -3.80 -12.55
CA ALA A 318 19.96 -4.32 -12.61
C ALA A 318 20.03 -5.78 -13.10
N ALA A 319 19.13 -6.65 -12.62
CA ALA A 319 19.09 -8.04 -13.04
C ALA A 319 18.79 -8.20 -14.55
N LEU A 320 17.78 -7.47 -15.06
CA LEU A 320 17.41 -7.50 -16.47
C LEU A 320 18.56 -7.00 -17.37
N THR A 321 19.27 -5.93 -16.99
CA THR A 321 20.39 -5.42 -17.79
C THR A 321 21.57 -6.38 -17.91
N VAL A 322 21.80 -7.24 -16.91
CA VAL A 322 22.91 -8.22 -16.94
C VAL A 322 22.57 -9.41 -17.85
N GLU A 323 21.32 -9.89 -17.82
CA GLU A 323 20.88 -10.97 -18.71
C GLU A 323 20.78 -10.52 -20.18
N GLU A 324 20.26 -9.31 -20.43
CA GLU A 324 20.24 -8.72 -21.78
C GLU A 324 21.65 -8.58 -22.36
N GLN A 325 22.62 -8.14 -21.54
CA GLN A 325 24.01 -8.05 -21.95
C GLN A 325 24.65 -9.41 -22.21
N LYS A 326 24.34 -10.45 -21.41
CA LYS A 326 24.83 -11.81 -21.65
C LYS A 326 24.28 -12.38 -22.97
N ALA A 327 22.97 -12.24 -23.21
CA ALA A 327 22.32 -12.71 -24.43
C ALA A 327 22.86 -11.98 -25.68
N ALA A 328 23.05 -10.66 -25.61
CA ALA A 328 23.63 -9.89 -26.71
C ALA A 328 25.07 -10.34 -27.03
N LEU A 329 25.86 -10.64 -25.99
CA LEU A 329 27.24 -11.08 -26.14
C LEU A 329 27.34 -12.49 -26.72
N GLU A 330 26.40 -13.37 -26.36
CA GLU A 330 26.27 -14.71 -26.91
C GLU A 330 25.90 -14.69 -28.41
N ASN A 331 24.94 -13.85 -28.79
CA ASN A 331 24.57 -13.63 -30.19
C ASN A 331 25.72 -13.02 -31.01
N GLN A 332 26.47 -12.07 -30.43
CA GLN A 332 27.62 -11.46 -31.11
C GLN A 332 28.74 -12.48 -31.38
N ILE A 333 29.06 -13.33 -30.40
CA ILE A 333 30.09 -14.36 -30.57
C ILE A 333 29.67 -15.43 -31.57
N GLN A 334 28.39 -15.83 -31.57
CA GLN A 334 27.88 -16.78 -32.58
C GLN A 334 27.93 -16.19 -34.00
N ALA A 335 27.63 -14.89 -34.15
CA ALA A 335 27.75 -14.22 -35.44
C ALA A 335 29.23 -14.13 -35.90
N GLU A 336 30.16 -13.79 -34.99
CA GLU A 336 31.61 -13.79 -35.26
C GLU A 336 32.09 -15.20 -35.67
N GLU A 337 31.66 -16.25 -34.95
CA GLU A 337 31.99 -17.65 -35.28
C GLU A 337 31.53 -18.04 -36.68
N GLN A 338 30.29 -17.72 -37.05
CA GLN A 338 29.77 -18.06 -38.38
C GLN A 338 30.52 -17.35 -39.51
N VAL A 339 30.88 -16.08 -39.31
CA VAL A 339 31.62 -15.29 -40.31
C VAL A 339 33.05 -15.82 -40.46
N GLU A 340 33.75 -16.06 -39.35
CA GLU A 340 35.14 -16.54 -39.37
C GLU A 340 35.26 -17.99 -39.88
N LEU A 341 34.32 -18.89 -39.50
CA LEU A 341 34.28 -20.25 -40.05
C LEU A 341 34.03 -20.25 -41.56
N LYS A 342 33.14 -19.38 -42.04
CA LYS A 342 32.88 -19.26 -43.48
C LYS A 342 34.11 -18.74 -44.22
N ALA A 343 34.82 -17.76 -43.68
CA ALA A 343 36.05 -17.24 -44.27
C ALA A 343 37.16 -18.30 -44.34
N ILE A 344 37.33 -19.14 -43.31
CA ILE A 344 38.29 -20.25 -43.32
C ILE A 344 37.90 -21.29 -44.37
N ARG A 345 36.61 -21.66 -44.45
CA ARG A 345 36.13 -22.61 -45.46
C ARG A 345 36.38 -22.13 -46.88
N ASP A 346 36.01 -20.88 -47.17
CA ASP A 346 36.17 -20.29 -48.50
C ASP A 346 37.66 -20.19 -48.87
N LYS A 347 38.52 -19.77 -47.93
CA LYS A 347 39.97 -19.69 -48.15
C LYS A 347 40.61 -21.08 -48.39
N MET A 348 40.29 -22.06 -47.55
CA MET A 348 40.84 -23.42 -47.67
C MET A 348 40.33 -24.14 -48.92
N LEU A 349 39.10 -23.86 -49.36
CA LEU A 349 38.58 -24.37 -50.64
C LEU A 349 39.37 -23.81 -51.82
N VAL A 350 39.61 -22.49 -51.85
CA VAL A 350 40.39 -21.85 -52.91
C VAL A 350 41.84 -22.35 -52.93
N GLU A 351 42.50 -22.45 -51.77
CA GLU A 351 43.86 -23.01 -51.67
C GLU A 351 43.89 -24.48 -52.12
N LYS A 352 42.90 -25.30 -51.73
CA LYS A 352 42.79 -26.69 -52.18
C LYS A 352 42.65 -26.78 -53.70
N GLU A 353 41.78 -25.97 -54.32
CA GLU A 353 41.60 -25.96 -55.77
C GLU A 353 42.87 -25.51 -56.52
N GLN A 354 43.56 -24.48 -56.01
CA GLN A 354 44.81 -24.00 -56.59
C GLN A 354 45.91 -25.06 -56.56
N ILE A 355 46.14 -25.69 -55.40
CA ILE A 355 47.20 -26.69 -55.26
C ILE A 355 46.87 -27.94 -56.11
N LEU A 356 45.61 -28.38 -56.14
CA LEU A 356 45.21 -29.50 -57.00
C LEU A 356 45.37 -29.18 -58.49
N ALA A 357 45.09 -27.94 -58.91
CA ALA A 357 45.30 -27.50 -60.29
C ALA A 357 46.80 -27.43 -60.64
N GLU A 358 47.64 -26.94 -59.74
CA GLU A 358 49.10 -26.92 -59.91
C GLU A 358 49.68 -28.34 -60.01
N GLU A 359 49.24 -29.27 -59.17
CA GLU A 359 49.68 -30.67 -59.22
C GLU A 359 49.21 -31.38 -60.51
N ARG A 360 47.98 -31.10 -60.98
CA ARG A 360 47.51 -31.58 -62.29
C ARG A 360 48.35 -31.02 -63.44
N ARG A 361 48.74 -29.75 -63.37
CA ARG A 361 49.59 -29.12 -64.38
C ARG A 361 51.01 -29.71 -64.38
N LYS A 362 51.57 -30.02 -63.20
CA LYS A 362 52.87 -30.72 -63.08
C LYS A 362 52.81 -32.12 -63.69
N LEU A 363 51.72 -32.86 -63.46
CA LEU A 363 51.48 -34.14 -64.15
C LEU A 363 51.47 -33.95 -65.67
N GLU A 364 50.70 -32.99 -66.19
CA GLU A 364 50.64 -32.74 -67.63
C GLU A 364 52.00 -32.37 -68.24
N GLU A 365 52.81 -31.59 -67.52
CA GLU A 365 54.19 -31.26 -67.92
C GLU A 365 55.12 -32.48 -67.86
N GLN A 366 55.02 -33.33 -66.82
CA GLN A 366 55.78 -34.57 -66.71
C GLN A 366 55.40 -35.58 -67.81
N LEU A 367 54.10 -35.72 -68.09
CA LEU A 367 53.60 -36.54 -69.20
C LEU A 367 54.11 -36.04 -70.55
N LYS A 368 54.21 -34.72 -70.77
CA LYS A 368 54.74 -34.14 -72.02
C LYS A 368 56.27 -34.22 -72.15
N THR A 369 57.01 -34.16 -71.06
CA THR A 369 58.48 -34.03 -71.08
C THR A 369 59.23 -35.35 -70.85
N GLN A 370 58.67 -36.28 -70.07
CA GLN A 370 59.30 -37.57 -69.73
C GLN A 370 58.74 -38.76 -70.52
N LEU A 371 57.49 -38.66 -71.01
CA LEU A 371 56.84 -39.68 -71.84
C LEU A 371 56.61 -39.11 -73.25
N GLY A 372 57.68 -39.04 -74.06
CA GLY A 372 57.54 -38.76 -75.49
C GLY A 372 56.73 -39.86 -76.21
N ASP A 373 56.35 -39.60 -77.47
CA ASP A 373 55.42 -40.41 -78.28
C ASP A 373 55.71 -41.93 -78.37
N ASP A 374 56.89 -42.40 -77.96
CA ASP A 374 57.33 -43.81 -77.95
C ASP A 374 57.43 -44.40 -76.53
N THR A 375 56.36 -44.39 -75.74
CA THR A 375 56.37 -44.95 -74.37
C THR A 375 55.33 -46.05 -74.13
N ASP A 376 55.76 -47.11 -73.45
CA ASP A 376 54.92 -48.25 -73.04
C ASP A 376 53.72 -47.76 -72.22
N GLU A 377 52.52 -48.10 -72.69
CA GLU A 377 51.21 -47.71 -72.14
C GLU A 377 51.09 -48.05 -70.65
N ALA A 378 51.73 -49.15 -70.22
CA ALA A 378 51.79 -49.59 -68.83
C ALA A 378 52.54 -48.61 -67.89
N ASN A 379 53.60 -47.95 -68.37
CA ASN A 379 54.35 -46.97 -67.58
C ASN A 379 53.56 -45.66 -67.44
N ARG A 380 52.79 -45.30 -68.47
CA ARG A 380 51.89 -44.14 -68.45
C ARG A 380 50.74 -44.35 -67.47
N GLU A 381 50.11 -45.53 -67.47
CA GLU A 381 49.06 -45.89 -66.51
C GLU A 381 49.57 -45.94 -65.06
N GLN A 382 50.77 -46.49 -64.82
CA GLN A 382 51.37 -46.49 -63.48
C GLN A 382 51.63 -45.09 -62.96
N LEU A 383 52.11 -44.17 -63.81
CA LEU A 383 52.35 -42.78 -63.42
C LEU A 383 51.03 -42.07 -63.07
N LEU A 384 49.99 -42.26 -63.88
CA LEU A 384 48.64 -41.72 -63.62
C LEU A 384 48.08 -42.24 -62.29
N ALA A 385 48.12 -43.56 -62.06
CA ALA A 385 47.62 -44.17 -60.83
C ALA A 385 48.38 -43.70 -59.57
N LEU A 386 49.70 -43.47 -59.69
CA LEU A 386 50.51 -42.94 -58.60
C LEU A 386 50.17 -41.47 -58.31
N HIS A 387 49.89 -40.68 -59.35
CA HIS A 387 49.51 -39.28 -59.21
C HIS A 387 48.08 -39.10 -58.69
N GLU A 388 47.13 -39.95 -59.09
CA GLU A 388 45.77 -39.99 -58.52
C GLU A 388 45.83 -40.28 -57.01
N ARG A 389 46.61 -41.29 -56.60
CA ARG A 389 46.85 -41.56 -55.17
C ARG A 389 47.50 -40.40 -54.43
N ASN A 390 48.38 -39.66 -55.08
CA ASN A 390 49.02 -38.50 -54.47
C ASN A 390 48.05 -37.31 -54.36
N LEU A 391 47.21 -37.08 -55.36
CA LEU A 391 46.13 -36.07 -55.33
C LEU A 391 45.10 -36.40 -54.26
N ASP A 392 44.73 -37.66 -54.08
CA ASP A 392 43.81 -38.11 -53.03
C ASP A 392 44.40 -37.86 -51.64
N LYS A 393 45.68 -38.23 -51.43
CA LYS A 393 46.37 -37.93 -50.17
C LYS A 393 46.42 -36.43 -49.90
N LEU A 394 46.75 -35.64 -50.91
CA LEU A 394 46.83 -34.19 -50.79
C LEU A 394 45.46 -33.56 -50.49
N CYS A 395 44.39 -34.03 -51.15
CA CYS A 395 43.01 -33.65 -50.84
C CYS A 395 42.68 -33.92 -49.38
N HIS A 396 43.03 -35.12 -48.90
CA HIS A 396 42.75 -35.53 -47.54
C HIS A 396 43.53 -34.70 -46.50
N TYR A 397 44.79 -34.37 -46.77
CA TYR A 397 45.58 -33.46 -45.94
C TYR A 397 44.97 -32.06 -45.87
N MET A 398 44.51 -31.50 -47.00
CA MET A 398 43.87 -30.18 -47.02
C MET A 398 42.54 -30.15 -46.25
N ASP A 399 41.76 -31.24 -46.32
CA ASP A 399 40.54 -31.36 -45.53
C ASP A 399 40.83 -31.50 -44.02
N GLN A 400 41.87 -32.26 -43.64
CA GLN A 400 42.30 -32.38 -42.25
C GLN A 400 42.82 -31.05 -41.68
N GLU A 401 43.58 -30.28 -42.46
CA GLU A 401 44.10 -28.98 -42.03
C GLU A 401 42.97 -27.96 -41.88
N ARG A 402 41.95 -27.99 -42.76
CA ARG A 402 40.73 -27.18 -42.61
C ARG A 402 40.01 -27.51 -41.30
N GLU A 403 39.78 -28.79 -41.02
CA GLU A 403 39.12 -29.23 -39.78
C GLU A 403 39.91 -28.88 -38.52
N ARG A 404 41.24 -28.85 -38.62
CA ARG A 404 42.11 -28.42 -37.54
C ARG A 404 41.95 -26.92 -37.28
N GLN A 405 42.01 -26.09 -38.32
CA GLN A 405 41.83 -24.63 -38.19
C GLN A 405 40.42 -24.26 -37.71
N GLU A 406 39.37 -24.96 -38.16
CA GLU A 406 38.01 -24.77 -37.66
C GLU A 406 37.89 -25.12 -36.16
N ARG A 407 38.58 -26.17 -35.68
CA ARG A 407 38.60 -26.53 -34.26
C ARG A 407 39.36 -25.52 -33.40
N GLU A 408 40.55 -25.11 -33.84
CA GLU A 408 41.37 -24.11 -33.13
C GLU A 408 40.63 -22.77 -33.00
N LEU A 409 39.88 -22.36 -34.04
CA LEU A 409 39.04 -21.16 -34.01
C LEU A 409 37.91 -21.28 -32.97
N LYS A 410 37.18 -22.39 -32.97
CA LYS A 410 36.07 -22.65 -32.02
C LYS A 410 36.56 -22.61 -30.58
N GLU A 411 37.67 -23.29 -30.29
CA GLU A 411 38.29 -23.28 -28.95
C GLU A 411 38.71 -21.86 -28.53
N ALA A 412 39.27 -21.07 -29.44
CA ALA A 412 39.67 -19.69 -29.18
C ALA A 412 38.46 -18.76 -28.89
N LEU A 413 37.37 -18.91 -29.64
CA LEU A 413 36.12 -18.16 -29.45
C LEU A 413 35.41 -18.56 -28.15
N GLU A 414 35.39 -19.84 -27.80
CA GLU A 414 34.82 -20.33 -26.55
C GLU A 414 35.61 -19.81 -25.33
N MET A 415 36.94 -19.78 -25.43
CA MET A 415 37.81 -19.13 -24.44
C MET A 415 37.55 -17.63 -24.31
N LYS A 416 37.30 -16.91 -25.42
CA LYS A 416 36.90 -15.49 -25.40
C LYS A 416 35.52 -15.30 -24.75
N LYS A 417 34.55 -16.17 -25.05
CA LYS A 417 33.21 -16.18 -24.45
C LYS A 417 33.31 -16.32 -22.94
N LYS A 418 34.04 -17.33 -22.47
CA LYS A 418 34.27 -17.58 -21.04
C LYS A 418 34.94 -16.38 -20.34
N LYS A 419 35.99 -15.82 -20.93
CA LYS A 419 36.67 -14.62 -20.37
C LYS A 419 35.78 -13.38 -20.31
N LYS A 420 34.92 -13.15 -21.31
CA LYS A 420 33.99 -12.02 -21.30
C LYS A 420 32.84 -12.24 -20.30
N ALA A 421 32.32 -13.45 -20.18
CA ALA A 421 31.33 -13.82 -19.17
C ALA A 421 31.87 -13.63 -17.74
N ASP A 422 33.09 -14.11 -17.45
CA ASP A 422 33.74 -13.92 -16.15
C ASP A 422 33.95 -12.44 -15.80
N ARG A 423 34.21 -11.59 -16.81
CA ARG A 423 34.34 -10.14 -16.60
C ARG A 423 33.01 -9.49 -16.26
N LEU A 424 31.93 -9.84 -16.96
CA LEU A 424 30.59 -9.35 -16.66
C LEU A 424 30.14 -9.77 -15.26
N GLU A 425 30.40 -11.02 -14.88
CA GLU A 425 30.06 -11.52 -13.54
C GLU A 425 30.85 -10.79 -12.44
N LYS A 426 32.14 -10.50 -12.67
CA LYS A 426 32.94 -9.70 -11.73
C LYS A 426 32.46 -8.25 -11.61
N VAL A 427 31.98 -7.64 -12.69
CA VAL A 427 31.41 -6.29 -12.67
C VAL A 427 30.08 -6.30 -11.91
N ALA A 428 29.18 -7.23 -12.22
CA ALA A 428 27.92 -7.39 -11.51
C ALA A 428 28.13 -7.64 -10.01
N ALA A 429 29.08 -8.50 -9.63
CA ALA A 429 29.42 -8.75 -8.24
C ALA A 429 30.01 -7.51 -7.52
N ARG A 430 30.71 -6.64 -8.25
CA ARG A 430 31.21 -5.37 -7.70
C ARG A 430 30.08 -4.37 -7.48
N GLU A 431 29.18 -4.24 -8.45
CA GLU A 431 27.99 -3.38 -8.33
C GLU A 431 27.06 -3.86 -7.20
N GLU A 432 26.87 -5.17 -7.04
CA GLU A 432 26.08 -5.74 -5.94
C GLU A 432 26.73 -5.44 -4.57
N ARG A 433 28.06 -5.51 -4.47
CA ARG A 433 28.77 -5.11 -3.25
C ARG A 433 28.63 -3.62 -2.95
N GLU A 434 28.76 -2.76 -3.96
CA GLU A 434 28.57 -1.31 -3.81
C GLU A 434 27.13 -0.97 -3.41
N ARG A 435 26.13 -1.70 -3.92
CA ARG A 435 24.74 -1.59 -3.47
C ARG A 435 24.55 -1.98 -2.02
N LYS A 436 25.03 -3.16 -1.60
CA LYS A 436 24.94 -3.61 -0.20
C LYS A 436 25.60 -2.60 0.74
N LEU A 437 26.76 -2.06 0.36
CA LEU A 437 27.44 -1.02 1.14
C LEU A 437 26.59 0.25 1.26
N ASN A 438 25.94 0.69 0.17
CA ASN A 438 25.04 1.84 0.19
C ASN A 438 23.77 1.59 1.02
N GLU A 439 23.20 0.39 0.97
CA GLU A 439 22.05 0.01 1.80
C GLU A 439 22.43 0.00 3.28
N GLU A 440 23.58 -0.58 3.64
CA GLU A 440 24.11 -0.54 5.01
C GLU A 440 24.32 0.90 5.49
N LEU A 441 24.89 1.77 4.64
CA LEU A 441 25.07 3.19 4.96
C LEU A 441 23.72 3.89 5.18
N GLN A 442 22.70 3.61 4.36
CA GLN A 442 21.36 4.16 4.54
C GLN A 442 20.70 3.66 5.84
N VAL A 443 20.85 2.38 6.17
CA VAL A 443 20.35 1.84 7.45
C VAL A 443 21.01 2.54 8.63
N GLN A 444 22.34 2.76 8.57
CA GLN A 444 23.06 3.51 9.60
C GLN A 444 22.54 4.96 9.72
N GLN A 445 22.35 5.67 8.61
CA GLN A 445 21.79 7.02 8.62
C GLN A 445 20.37 7.07 9.21
N VAL A 446 19.52 6.09 8.90
CA VAL A 446 18.17 6.00 9.49
C VAL A 446 18.25 5.73 10.99
N GLN A 447 19.14 4.85 11.45
CA GLN A 447 19.33 4.58 12.87
C GLN A 447 19.83 5.82 13.63
N GLU A 448 20.73 6.60 13.03
CA GLU A 448 21.18 7.89 13.60
C GLU A 448 20.04 8.91 13.68
N LEU A 449 19.22 9.04 12.63
CA LEU A 449 18.05 9.92 12.66
C LEU A 449 17.04 9.51 13.74
N VAL A 450 16.77 8.22 13.90
CA VAL A 450 15.88 7.71 14.96
C VAL A 450 16.42 8.01 16.35
N LYS A 451 17.74 7.91 16.56
CA LYS A 451 18.37 8.33 17.82
C LYS A 451 18.18 9.82 18.06
N ILE A 452 18.46 10.66 17.06
CA ILE A 452 18.29 12.12 17.15
C ILE A 452 16.82 12.49 17.45
N GLU A 453 15.86 11.84 16.79
CA GLU A 453 14.42 12.06 17.05
C GLU A 453 14.03 11.67 18.48
N LYS A 454 14.55 10.55 18.98
CA LYS A 454 14.32 10.12 20.36
C LYS A 454 14.92 11.11 21.36
N ASP A 455 16.15 11.57 21.13
CA ASP A 455 16.81 12.56 22.00
C ASP A 455 16.05 13.89 22.00
N LEU A 456 15.54 14.33 20.84
CA LEU A 456 14.68 15.52 20.71
C LEU A 456 13.35 15.36 21.45
N GLU A 457 12.72 14.19 21.39
CA GLU A 457 11.47 13.90 22.11
C GLU A 457 11.70 13.88 23.62
N GLU A 458 12.79 13.27 24.09
CA GLU A 458 13.19 13.31 25.50
C GLU A 458 13.48 14.75 25.97
N GLN A 459 14.11 15.57 25.13
CA GLN A 459 14.36 16.98 25.43
C GLN A 459 13.04 17.78 25.53
N LYS A 460 12.10 17.58 24.61
CA LYS A 460 10.77 18.20 24.68
C LYS A 460 9.98 17.76 25.90
N GLN A 461 10.05 16.48 26.29
CA GLN A 461 9.40 16.01 27.50
C GLN A 461 9.98 16.67 28.75
N LYS A 462 11.30 16.86 28.81
CA LYS A 462 11.96 17.61 29.90
C LYS A 462 11.52 19.07 29.93
N GLU A 463 11.48 19.75 28.78
CA GLU A 463 11.01 21.13 28.69
C GLU A 463 9.54 21.26 29.11
N MET A 464 8.66 20.35 28.66
CA MET A 464 7.26 20.32 29.07
C MET A 464 7.10 20.07 30.57
N ALA A 465 7.90 19.17 31.16
CA ALA A 465 7.89 18.92 32.59
C ALA A 465 8.37 20.15 33.38
N GLN A 466 9.38 20.88 32.89
CA GLN A 466 9.81 22.16 33.48
C GLN A 466 8.70 23.20 33.43
N VAL A 467 8.06 23.39 32.28
CA VAL A 467 6.94 24.34 32.14
C VAL A 467 5.77 23.97 33.05
N GLN A 468 5.44 22.68 33.18
CA GLN A 468 4.40 22.21 34.11
C GLN A 468 4.76 22.52 35.57
N ALA A 469 6.01 22.29 35.97
CA ALA A 469 6.48 22.63 37.31
C ALA A 469 6.42 24.14 37.57
N GLU A 470 6.80 24.98 36.60
CA GLU A 470 6.67 26.44 36.70
C GLU A 470 5.22 26.89 36.84
N ILE A 471 4.30 26.32 36.05
CA ILE A 471 2.85 26.59 36.16
C ILE A 471 2.32 26.20 37.55
N GLU A 472 2.79 25.10 38.11
CA GLU A 472 2.33 24.60 39.42
C GLU A 472 2.83 25.49 40.57
N VAL A 473 4.08 25.96 40.49
CA VAL A 473 4.61 26.99 41.39
C VAL A 473 3.82 28.28 41.30
N GLU A 474 3.50 28.74 40.08
CA GLU A 474 2.74 29.97 39.88
C GLU A 474 1.29 29.84 40.39
N ARG A 475 0.67 28.66 40.22
CA ARG A 475 -0.62 28.33 40.83
C ARG A 475 -0.58 28.37 42.35
N GLN A 476 0.46 27.81 42.97
CA GLN A 476 0.62 27.84 44.42
C GLN A 476 0.72 29.27 44.94
N LYS A 477 1.51 30.12 44.27
CA LYS A 477 1.57 31.56 44.60
C LYS A 477 0.20 32.24 44.48
N GLN A 478 -0.55 31.97 43.41
CA GLN A 478 -1.91 32.53 43.25
C GLN A 478 -2.86 32.07 44.36
N VAL A 479 -2.79 30.81 44.77
CA VAL A 479 -3.58 30.28 45.90
C VAL A 479 -3.19 30.96 47.21
N GLU A 480 -1.90 31.21 47.46
CA GLU A 480 -1.44 31.97 48.63
C GLU A 480 -1.98 33.41 48.62
N VAL A 481 -1.90 34.10 47.48
CA VAL A 481 -2.44 35.46 47.34
C VAL A 481 -3.95 35.47 47.63
N LEU A 482 -4.70 34.51 47.08
CA LEU A 482 -6.14 34.40 47.33
C LEU A 482 -6.44 34.11 48.81
N LYS A 483 -5.65 33.26 49.48
CA LYS A 483 -5.81 33.01 50.92
C LYS A 483 -5.63 34.29 51.74
N ILE A 484 -4.60 35.07 51.44
CA ILE A 484 -4.36 36.36 52.11
C ILE A 484 -5.56 37.29 51.89
N GLN A 485 -6.06 37.41 50.66
CA GLN A 485 -7.24 38.22 50.35
C GLN A 485 -8.50 37.75 51.08
N PHE A 486 -8.72 36.44 51.21
CA PHE A 486 -9.85 35.90 51.98
C PHE A 486 -9.71 36.18 53.48
N GLU A 487 -8.51 36.08 54.05
CA GLU A 487 -8.27 36.44 55.45
C GLU A 487 -8.48 37.93 55.71
N GLU A 488 -8.05 38.81 54.79
CA GLU A 488 -8.31 40.25 54.86
C GLU A 488 -9.80 40.56 54.78
N GLN A 489 -10.53 39.97 53.82
CA GLN A 489 -11.99 40.14 53.72
C GLN A 489 -12.70 39.67 54.99
N ARG A 490 -12.27 38.54 55.56
CA ARG A 490 -12.85 38.00 56.79
C ARG A 490 -12.63 38.95 57.96
N LYS A 491 -11.43 39.51 58.13
CA LYS A 491 -11.16 40.54 59.15
C LYS A 491 -12.04 41.77 58.95
N GLN A 492 -12.23 42.21 57.70
CA GLN A 492 -13.11 43.33 57.37
C GLN A 492 -14.57 43.07 57.74
N ILE A 493 -15.06 41.84 57.53
CA ILE A 493 -16.40 41.43 57.96
C ILE A 493 -16.50 41.45 59.49
N GLU A 494 -15.53 40.85 60.19
CA GLU A 494 -15.50 40.83 61.65
C GLU A 494 -15.45 42.26 62.25
N GLU A 495 -14.69 43.17 61.64
CA GLU A 495 -14.65 44.60 62.02
C GLU A 495 -15.98 45.32 61.77
N ASN A 496 -16.63 45.06 60.63
CA ASN A 496 -17.93 45.64 60.31
C ASN A 496 -19.03 45.12 61.25
N GLU A 497 -19.04 43.82 61.56
CA GLU A 497 -19.97 43.22 62.52
C GLU A 497 -19.78 43.79 63.94
N MET A 498 -18.53 44.01 64.37
CA MET A 498 -18.25 44.69 65.64
C MET A 498 -18.74 46.15 65.63
N ALA A 499 -18.50 46.88 64.54
CA ALA A 499 -18.96 48.26 64.40
C ALA A 499 -20.50 48.37 64.39
N GLU A 500 -21.19 47.38 63.83
CA GLU A 500 -22.65 47.29 63.81
C GLU A 500 -23.22 46.92 65.19
N ALA A 501 -22.58 45.99 65.91
CA ALA A 501 -22.93 45.66 67.30
C ALA A 501 -22.77 46.86 68.24
N LEU A 502 -21.74 47.70 68.04
CA LEU A 502 -21.51 48.94 68.79
C LEU A 502 -22.53 50.04 68.47
N ARG A 503 -23.22 50.00 67.32
CA ARG A 503 -24.30 50.95 66.98
C ARG A 503 -25.66 50.57 67.56
N LEU A 504 -25.84 49.30 67.96
CA LEU A 504 -27.08 48.77 68.51
C LEU A 504 -27.14 48.84 70.05
N GLN A 505 -26.04 49.23 70.70
CA GLN A 505 -25.97 49.64 72.12
C GLN A 505 -26.10 51.15 72.25
#